data_AF-A0A2N8ZKP3-F1
#
_entry.id   AF-A0A2N8ZKP3-F1
#
_cell.length_a   1.000
_cell.length_b   1.000
_cell.length_c   1.000
_cell.angle_alpha   90.00
_cell.angle_beta   90.00
_cell.angle_gamma   90.00
#
_symmetry.space_group_name_H-M   'P 1'
#
loop_
_entity.id
_entity.type
_entity.pdbx_description
1 polymer ?
#
loop_
_entity_poly.entity_id
_entity_poly.type
_entity_poly.pdbx_seq_one_letter_code
_entity_poly.pdbx_strand_id
1 'polypeptide(L)'
;MLEGCFWLSVNILPVNNHDFVMVNLTRFRERASFYCMNLNDKTPLSDIFMALSDETRRSMVAQMSQGAVAVKDLVLPHPISKSAVTKHLKILERAGLLKREVIGRTHMCSLNVEPINQINQWLAMAQPVWDDTEEALQFYMDVQLTE
;
A
#
# COMPACT_ATOMS: atom_id res chain seq x y z
N MET A 1 -0.22 -9.88 -53.01
CA MET A 1 1.23 -9.59 -52.95
C MET A 1 1.42 -8.08 -52.93
N LEU A 2 1.38 -7.47 -51.74
CA LEU A 2 1.97 -6.15 -51.48
C LEU A 2 2.36 -6.16 -50.00
N GLU A 3 3.64 -6.45 -49.76
CA GLU A 3 4.26 -6.28 -48.47
C GLU A 3 4.44 -4.78 -48.21
N GLY A 4 3.72 -4.27 -47.23
CA GLY A 4 3.86 -2.92 -46.71
C GLY A 4 4.36 -2.99 -45.27
N CYS A 5 5.63 -3.33 -45.08
CA CYS A 5 6.32 -3.14 -43.81
C CYS A 5 6.46 -1.63 -43.57
N PHE A 6 5.46 -1.05 -42.89
CA PHE A 6 5.48 0.34 -42.44
C PHE A 6 6.29 0.40 -41.14
N TRP A 7 7.36 1.18 -41.16
CA TRP A 7 8.32 1.36 -40.08
C TRP A 7 7.67 1.68 -38.72
N LEU A 8 7.99 0.88 -37.69
CA LEU A 8 7.82 1.24 -36.28
C LEU A 8 8.66 2.49 -35.99
N SER A 9 8.01 3.65 -35.88
CA SER A 9 8.62 4.81 -35.22
C SER A 9 8.19 4.81 -33.76
N VAL A 10 9.11 4.46 -32.86
CA VAL A 10 8.99 4.70 -31.42
C VAL A 10 9.24 6.19 -31.20
N ASN A 11 8.17 6.97 -31.05
CA ASN A 11 8.27 8.36 -30.65
C ASN A 11 8.16 8.48 -29.13
N ILE A 12 9.29 8.78 -28.48
CA ILE A 12 9.33 9.22 -27.08
C ILE A 12 9.14 10.74 -27.10
N LEU A 13 7.92 11.21 -26.84
CA LEU A 13 7.67 12.64 -26.66
C LEU A 13 8.04 13.05 -25.22
N PRO A 14 8.74 14.18 -25.02
CA PRO A 14 8.99 14.71 -23.68
C PRO A 14 7.69 15.36 -23.16
N VAL A 15 7.17 14.85 -22.06
CA VAL A 15 5.97 15.41 -21.43
C VAL A 15 6.39 16.38 -20.33
N ASN A 16 6.19 17.67 -20.60
CA ASN A 16 6.22 18.70 -19.57
C ASN A 16 4.95 18.60 -18.72
N ASN A 17 5.17 18.62 -17.40
CA ASN A 17 4.22 18.92 -16.33
C ASN A 17 3.03 17.96 -16.15
N HIS A 18 3.17 17.14 -15.11
CA HIS A 18 2.15 16.45 -14.31
C HIS A 18 1.08 15.63 -15.05
N ASP A 19 1.09 14.33 -14.71
CA ASP A 19 0.03 13.35 -14.91
C ASP A 19 -0.04 12.77 -16.33
N PHE A 20 0.67 11.66 -16.55
CA PHE A 20 0.26 10.46 -17.30
C PHE A 20 1.51 9.62 -17.69
N VAL A 21 1.45 8.31 -17.47
CA VAL A 21 2.32 7.33 -18.14
C VAL A 21 1.41 6.45 -18.98
N MET A 22 1.45 6.60 -20.30
CA MET A 22 0.78 5.71 -21.24
C MET A 22 1.77 4.62 -21.64
N VAL A 23 1.64 3.42 -21.08
CA VAL A 23 2.30 2.22 -21.62
C VAL A 23 1.48 1.77 -22.84
N ASN A 24 2.04 1.91 -24.04
CA ASN A 24 1.39 1.46 -25.26
C ASN A 24 1.56 -0.06 -25.39
N LEU A 25 0.60 -0.81 -24.84
CA LEU A 25 0.47 -2.25 -25.06
C LEU A 25 -0.34 -2.47 -26.35
N THR A 26 0.33 -2.41 -27.50
CA THR A 26 -0.30 -2.67 -28.80
C THR A 26 -0.50 -4.18 -29.04
N ARG A 27 -1.28 -4.86 -28.19
CA ARG A 27 -2.07 -6.07 -28.50
C ARG A 27 -2.60 -6.70 -27.19
N PHE A 28 -3.84 -6.40 -26.84
CA PHE A 28 -4.75 -7.43 -26.32
C PHE A 28 -6.19 -6.92 -26.41
N ARG A 29 -7.00 -7.58 -27.24
CA ARG A 29 -8.43 -7.26 -27.43
C ARG A 29 -9.21 -7.68 -26.19
N GLU A 30 -10.14 -6.81 -25.79
CA GLU A 30 -11.37 -7.12 -25.03
C GLU A 30 -11.23 -7.49 -23.54
N ARG A 31 -10.39 -6.78 -22.77
CA ARG A 31 -10.54 -6.70 -21.30
C ARG A 31 -9.84 -5.48 -20.68
N ALA A 32 -9.92 -4.34 -21.37
CA ALA A 32 -9.54 -3.06 -20.77
C ALA A 32 -10.58 -2.67 -19.71
N SER A 33 -10.55 -3.37 -18.57
CA SER A 33 -11.04 -2.80 -17.32
C SER A 33 -10.22 -1.53 -17.12
N PHE A 34 -10.91 -0.40 -17.16
CA PHE A 34 -10.40 0.89 -16.74
C PHE A 34 -9.99 0.80 -15.26
N TYR A 35 -8.80 0.29 -14.98
CA TYR A 35 -8.21 0.34 -13.65
C TYR A 35 -7.54 1.71 -13.48
N CYS A 36 -8.35 2.77 -13.45
CA CYS A 36 -7.90 4.05 -12.92
C CYS A 36 -7.90 3.98 -11.39
N MET A 37 -6.91 3.32 -10.81
CA MET A 37 -6.67 3.41 -9.37
C MET A 37 -6.20 4.84 -9.09
N ASN A 38 -7.10 5.70 -8.62
CA ASN A 38 -6.77 7.08 -8.31
C ASN A 38 -5.94 7.11 -7.03
N LEU A 39 -4.62 7.05 -7.16
CA LEU A 39 -3.65 7.05 -6.05
C LEU A 39 -3.52 8.41 -5.35
N ASN A 40 -4.20 9.45 -5.85
CA ASN A 40 -4.01 10.83 -5.39
C ASN A 40 -5.09 11.32 -4.41
N ASP A 41 -6.00 10.44 -4.04
CA ASP A 41 -7.04 10.76 -3.09
C ASP A 41 -6.39 10.76 -1.69
N LYS A 42 -6.42 11.89 -0.97
CA LYS A 42 -5.98 11.98 0.44
C LYS A 42 -6.90 11.13 1.30
N THR A 43 -6.73 9.83 1.16
CA THR A 43 -7.59 8.81 1.72
C THR A 43 -7.10 8.46 3.10
N PRO A 44 -7.99 7.98 3.99
CA PRO A 44 -7.59 7.36 5.25
C PRO A 44 -6.49 6.30 5.06
N LEU A 45 -6.42 5.69 3.87
CA LEU A 45 -5.41 4.70 3.49
C LEU A 45 -3.97 5.25 3.48
N SER A 46 -3.74 6.49 3.00
CA SER A 46 -2.40 7.10 3.05
C SER A 46 -1.90 7.28 4.48
N ASP A 47 -2.79 7.68 5.40
CA ASP A 47 -2.46 7.83 6.81
C ASP A 47 -2.17 6.49 7.48
N ILE A 48 -2.91 5.45 7.11
CA ILE A 48 -2.68 4.07 7.57
C ILE A 48 -1.31 3.57 7.11
N PHE A 49 -0.97 3.70 5.82
CA PHE A 49 0.34 3.28 5.32
C PHE A 49 1.49 4.10 5.91
N MET A 50 1.32 5.41 6.04
CA MET A 50 2.29 6.26 6.73
C MET A 50 2.46 5.84 8.19
N ALA A 51 1.39 5.45 8.88
CA ALA A 51 1.46 4.94 10.24
C ALA A 51 2.13 3.57 10.32
N LEU A 52 1.99 2.70 9.33
CA LEU A 52 2.59 1.35 9.33
C LEU A 52 4.01 1.30 8.75
N SER A 53 4.53 2.38 8.15
CA SER A 53 5.87 2.40 7.55
C SER A 53 7.03 2.27 8.55
N ASP A 54 6.79 2.56 9.82
CA ASP A 54 7.80 2.51 10.89
C ASP A 54 7.75 1.21 11.69
N GLU A 55 8.93 0.63 11.92
CA GLU A 55 9.07 -0.65 12.63
C GLU A 55 8.53 -0.61 14.06
N THR A 56 8.80 0.47 14.79
CA THR A 56 8.34 0.61 16.18
C THR A 56 6.81 0.66 16.23
N ARG A 57 6.17 1.41 15.33
CA ARG A 57 4.70 1.43 15.21
C ARG A 57 4.12 0.07 14.84
N ARG A 58 4.74 -0.68 13.92
CA ARG A 58 4.32 -2.05 13.59
C ARG A 58 4.44 -2.99 14.79
N SER A 59 5.51 -2.88 15.57
CA SER A 59 5.69 -3.69 16.78
C SER A 59 4.62 -3.37 17.84
N MET A 60 4.27 -2.10 18.04
CA MET A 60 3.17 -1.72 18.95
C MET A 60 1.83 -2.27 18.47
N VAL A 61 1.55 -2.22 17.16
CA VAL A 61 0.35 -2.83 16.56
C VAL A 61 0.32 -4.34 16.80
N ALA A 62 1.45 -5.03 16.62
CA ALA A 62 1.59 -6.47 16.87
C ALA A 62 1.46 -6.87 18.35
N GLN A 63 1.77 -5.97 19.29
CA GLN A 63 1.50 -6.19 20.70
C GLN A 63 0.01 -6.03 21.00
N MET A 64 -0.63 -4.98 20.47
CA MET A 64 -2.06 -4.73 20.66
C MET A 64 -2.96 -5.75 19.95
N SER A 65 -2.46 -6.47 18.94
CA SER A 65 -3.22 -7.56 18.30
C SER A 65 -3.43 -8.77 19.22
N GLN A 66 -2.63 -8.91 20.28
CA GLN A 66 -2.75 -9.98 21.27
C GLN A 66 -3.79 -9.64 22.36
N GLY A 67 -4.21 -8.38 22.45
CA GLY A 67 -5.17 -7.90 23.44
C GLY A 67 -4.97 -6.44 23.81
N ALA A 68 -5.82 -5.92 24.70
CA ALA A 68 -5.64 -4.56 25.21
C ALA A 68 -4.41 -4.48 26.12
N VAL A 69 -3.53 -3.52 25.87
CA VAL A 69 -2.24 -3.34 26.56
C VAL A 69 -2.20 -1.96 27.22
N ALA A 70 -1.66 -1.86 28.44
CA ALA A 70 -1.49 -0.56 29.06
C ALA A 70 -0.39 0.25 28.34
N VAL A 71 -0.53 1.57 28.26
CA VAL A 71 0.48 2.45 27.65
C VAL A 71 1.88 2.23 28.21
N LYS A 72 1.99 1.98 29.52
CA LYS A 72 3.27 1.69 30.19
C LYS A 72 3.97 0.44 29.65
N ASP A 73 3.20 -0.58 29.27
CA ASP A 73 3.72 -1.88 28.85
C ASP A 73 4.15 -1.81 27.38
N LEU A 74 3.51 -0.96 26.58
CA LEU A 74 3.95 -0.61 25.23
C LEU A 74 5.28 0.16 25.18
N VAL A 75 5.72 0.75 26.31
CA VAL A 75 7.00 1.47 26.37
C VAL A 75 8.18 0.51 26.60
N LEU A 76 7.98 -0.52 27.42
CA LEU A 76 9.05 -1.42 27.89
C LEU A 76 9.91 -2.07 26.79
N PRO A 77 9.36 -2.53 25.65
CA PRO A 77 10.15 -3.26 24.67
C PRO A 77 10.97 -2.37 23.72
N HIS A 78 10.87 -1.05 23.80
CA HIS A 78 11.49 -0.15 22.84
C HIS A 78 12.59 0.73 23.48
N PRO A 79 13.79 0.83 22.88
CA PRO A 79 14.89 1.64 23.39
C PRO A 79 14.71 3.14 23.05
N ILE A 80 13.52 3.68 23.26
CA ILE A 80 13.16 5.07 22.97
C ILE A 80 12.49 5.71 24.18
N SER A 81 12.46 7.05 24.19
CA SER A 81 11.83 7.78 25.29
C SER A 81 10.31 7.54 25.36
N LYS A 82 9.73 7.65 26.56
CA LYS A 82 8.27 7.66 26.78
C LYS A 82 7.54 8.68 25.92
N SER A 83 8.16 9.84 25.69
CA SER A 83 7.62 10.90 24.83
C SER A 83 7.56 10.46 23.36
N ALA A 84 8.59 9.75 22.88
CA ALA A 84 8.60 9.17 21.53
C ALA A 84 7.51 8.11 21.35
N VAL A 85 7.34 7.19 22.32
CA VAL A 85 6.23 6.23 22.32
C VAL A 85 4.89 6.94 22.26
N THR A 86 4.69 7.97 23.09
CA THR A 86 3.43 8.74 23.09
C THR A 86 3.16 9.40 21.74
N LYS A 87 4.20 9.89 21.04
CA LYS A 87 4.06 10.41 19.67
C LYS A 87 3.64 9.32 18.69
N HIS A 88 4.26 8.14 18.75
CA HIS A 88 3.88 6.99 17.93
C HIS A 88 2.43 6.57 18.15
N LEU A 89 1.98 6.50 19.41
CA LEU A 89 0.59 6.19 19.75
C LEU A 89 -0.38 7.23 19.18
N LYS A 90 -0.03 8.52 19.20
CA LYS A 90 -0.85 9.57 18.59
C LYS A 90 -0.96 9.44 17.07
N ILE A 91 0.11 9.01 16.39
CA ILE A 91 0.09 8.76 14.95
C ILE A 91 -0.84 7.57 14.65
N LEU A 92 -0.73 6.48 15.41
CA LEU A 92 -1.60 5.32 15.27
C LEU A 92 -3.08 5.64 15.57
N GLU A 93 -3.33 6.49 16.56
CA GLU A 93 -4.67 6.97 16.92
C GLU A 93 -5.27 7.84 15.81
N ARG A 94 -4.47 8.73 15.19
CA ARG A 94 -4.90 9.54 14.04
C ARG A 94 -5.22 8.70 12.80
N ALA A 95 -4.44 7.65 12.56
CA ALA A 95 -4.69 6.69 11.49
C ALA A 95 -5.86 5.73 11.81
N GLY A 96 -6.51 5.88 12.97
CA GLY A 96 -7.63 5.04 13.39
C GLY A 96 -7.25 3.63 13.83
N LEU A 97 -5.96 3.27 13.82
CA LEU A 97 -5.44 1.93 14.17
C LEU A 97 -5.49 1.64 15.67
N LEU A 98 -5.56 2.68 16.50
CA LEU A 98 -5.54 2.54 17.96
C LEU A 98 -6.81 3.14 18.58
N LYS A 99 -7.40 2.41 19.53
CA LYS A 99 -8.39 2.93 20.47
C LYS A 99 -7.78 3.04 21.85
N ARG A 100 -8.06 4.15 22.53
CA ARG A 100 -7.58 4.40 23.90
C ARG A 100 -8.77 4.52 24.84
N GLU A 101 -8.73 3.76 25.92
CA GLU A 101 -9.73 3.80 26.98
C GLU A 101 -9.05 4.02 28.34
N VAL A 102 -9.75 4.70 29.25
CA VAL A 102 -9.26 4.93 30.61
C VAL A 102 -9.96 3.95 31.55
N ILE A 103 -9.21 3.02 32.11
CA ILE A 103 -9.71 2.06 33.11
C ILE A 103 -9.07 2.42 34.46
N GLY A 104 -9.87 3.04 35.33
CA GLY A 104 -9.39 3.58 36.60
C GLY A 104 -8.36 4.69 36.41
N ARG A 105 -7.10 4.40 36.71
CA ARG A 105 -5.95 5.32 36.53
C ARG A 105 -5.04 4.96 35.35
N THR A 106 -5.37 3.90 34.62
CA THR A 106 -4.51 3.35 33.56
C THR A 106 -5.13 3.58 32.19
N HIS A 107 -4.31 4.06 31.25
CA HIS A 107 -4.68 4.13 29.84
C HIS A 107 -4.43 2.78 29.18
N MET A 108 -5.50 2.14 28.75
CA MET A 108 -5.48 0.92 27.97
C MET A 108 -5.55 1.27 26.48
N CYS A 109 -4.71 0.63 25.70
CA CYS A 109 -4.69 0.75 24.25
C CYS A 109 -5.11 -0.58 23.63
N SER A 110 -6.01 -0.52 22.65
CA SER A 110 -6.46 -1.69 21.90
C SER A 110 -6.35 -1.41 20.40
N LEU A 111 -6.15 -2.48 19.63
CA LEU A 111 -6.11 -2.41 18.18
C LEU A 111 -7.53 -2.22 17.63
N ASN A 112 -7.68 -1.27 16.71
CA ASN A 112 -8.87 -1.18 15.87
C ASN A 112 -8.61 -1.92 14.56
N VAL A 113 -9.42 -2.94 14.27
CA VAL A 113 -9.23 -3.81 13.09
C VAL A 113 -9.83 -3.18 11.82
N GLU A 114 -10.75 -2.22 11.96
CA GLU A 114 -11.45 -1.62 10.83
C GLU A 114 -10.50 -1.01 9.77
N PRO A 115 -9.47 -0.22 10.12
CA PRO A 115 -8.51 0.29 9.14
C PRO A 115 -7.72 -0.82 8.43
N ILE A 116 -7.44 -1.94 9.11
CA ILE A 116 -6.76 -3.09 8.50
C ILE A 116 -7.65 -3.74 7.43
N ASN A 117 -8.95 -3.80 7.66
CA ASN A 117 -9.89 -4.29 6.65
C ASN A 117 -9.92 -3.39 5.41
N GLN A 118 -9.77 -2.07 5.57
CA GLN A 118 -9.66 -1.15 4.43
C GLN A 118 -8.39 -1.44 3.61
N ILE A 119 -7.25 -1.69 4.26
CA ILE A 119 -6.02 -2.13 3.57
C ILE A 119 -6.28 -3.41 2.78
N ASN A 120 -6.90 -4.41 3.40
CA ASN A 120 -7.17 -5.70 2.76
C ASN A 120 -8.08 -5.56 1.54
N GLN A 121 -9.11 -4.71 1.62
CA GLN A 121 -9.99 -4.42 0.49
C GLN A 121 -9.24 -3.74 -0.66
N TRP A 122 -8.40 -2.76 -0.34
CA TRP A 122 -7.57 -2.09 -1.34
C TRP A 122 -6.58 -3.04 -1.99
N LEU A 123 -5.90 -3.89 -1.21
CA LEU A 123 -4.99 -4.91 -1.73
C LEU A 123 -5.72 -5.90 -2.66
N ALA A 124 -6.92 -6.35 -2.28
CA ALA A 124 -7.72 -7.24 -3.13
C ALA A 124 -8.10 -6.60 -4.48
N MET A 125 -8.32 -5.27 -4.50
CA MET A 125 -8.55 -4.53 -5.75
C MET A 125 -7.28 -4.36 -6.58
N ALA A 126 -6.11 -4.28 -5.94
CA ALA A 126 -4.82 -4.12 -6.61
C ALA A 126 -4.27 -5.45 -7.17
N GLN A 127 -4.61 -6.60 -6.57
CA GLN A 127 -4.09 -7.93 -6.94
C GLN A 127 -4.16 -8.26 -8.45
N PRO A 128 -5.30 -8.09 -9.14
CA PRO A 128 -5.38 -8.42 -10.57
C PRO A 128 -4.38 -7.66 -11.45
N VAL A 129 -3.95 -6.48 -11.02
CA VAL A 129 -2.96 -5.67 -11.74
C VAL A 129 -1.56 -6.32 -11.66
N TRP A 130 -1.22 -6.97 -10.55
CA TRP A 130 0.08 -7.61 -10.39
C TRP A 130 0.14 -8.95 -11.11
N ASP A 131 -0.93 -9.73 -11.06
CA ASP A 131 -1.04 -10.99 -11.79
C ASP A 131 -0.81 -10.73 -13.29
N ASP A 132 -1.55 -9.78 -13.87
CA ASP A 132 -1.43 -9.41 -15.29
C ASP A 132 0.02 -9.01 -15.68
N THR A 133 0.76 -8.36 -14.77
CA THR A 133 2.18 -8.02 -15.01
C THR A 133 3.12 -9.21 -14.89
N GLU A 134 2.84 -10.14 -13.97
CA GLU A 134 3.61 -11.38 -13.80
C GLU A 134 3.44 -12.29 -15.02
N GLU A 135 2.21 -12.45 -15.52
CA GLU A 135 1.96 -13.23 -16.73
C GLU A 135 2.62 -12.60 -17.98
N ALA A 136 2.58 -11.28 -18.11
CA ALA A 136 3.25 -10.58 -19.20
C ALA A 136 4.78 -10.75 -19.14
N LEU A 137 5.37 -10.72 -17.94
CA LEU A 137 6.79 -10.97 -17.74
C LEU A 137 7.15 -12.43 -18.06
N GLN A 138 6.36 -13.39 -17.58
CA GLN A 138 6.56 -14.80 -17.85
C GLN A 138 6.51 -15.09 -19.36
N PHE A 139 5.53 -14.53 -20.07
CA PHE A 139 5.44 -14.63 -21.51
C PHE A 139 6.69 -14.09 -22.22
N TYR A 140 7.22 -12.94 -21.79
CA TYR A 140 8.45 -12.38 -22.36
C TYR A 140 9.66 -13.31 -22.13
N MET A 141 9.81 -13.85 -20.91
CA MET A 141 10.89 -14.78 -20.59
C MET A 141 10.80 -16.07 -21.43
N ASP A 142 9.60 -16.63 -21.59
CA ASP A 142 9.38 -17.85 -22.36
C ASP A 142 9.72 -17.66 -23.84
N VAL A 143 9.35 -16.51 -24.43
CA VAL A 143 9.66 -16.18 -25.83
C VAL A 143 11.17 -16.05 -26.05
N GLN A 144 11.92 -15.47 -25.11
CA GLN A 144 13.38 -15.30 -25.21
C GLN A 144 14.18 -16.60 -24.99
N LEU A 145 13.60 -17.60 -24.32
CA LEU A 145 14.25 -18.89 -24.07
C LEU A 145 14.01 -19.93 -25.20
N THR A 146 13.22 -19.57 -26.21
CA THR A 146 12.96 -20.40 -27.40
C THR A 146 13.82 -20.08 -28.63
N GLU A 147 14.79 -19.15 -28.53
CA GLU A 147 15.81 -18.88 -29.56
C GLU A 147 17.21 -19.38 -29.18
#